data_AF-A0A1M6CQD7-F1
#
_entry.id   AF-A0A1M6CQD7-F1
#
_cell.length_a   1.000
_cell.length_b   1.000
_cell.length_c   1.000
_cell.angle_alpha   90.00
_cell.angle_beta   90.00
_cell.angle_gamma   90.00
#
_symmetry.space_group_name_H-M   'P 1'
#
loop_
_entity.id
_entity.type
_entity.pdbx_description
1 polymer ?
#
loop_
_entity_poly.entity_id
_entity_poly.type
_entity_poly.pdbx_seq_one_letter_code
_entity_poly.pdbx_strand_id
1 'polypeptide(L)'
;MTQFEVHVDVSGTVGILRWEAQQVDTETLQRAISLAADDVLVGRGLRRLQVEIPEWDTAARTALHRCGFRLEGRLRAALERAPDEFHDALIYARLAVDPVYGGHGTTGVLDSILPTKRIIAHALFRDRRGRILLLETTYKPDWELPGGVVEPGESPKVAAEREILEEIGLAVTLGQPLLADWMPPYLGWSDAVEFIFDGGVLDPDTATRLIPTDREIRAVHWVEPSLVGEHVTGLSARRMALLVAGGRGYSEAGYLL
;
A
#
# COMPACT_ATOMS: atom_id res chain seq x y z
N MET A 1 -15.31 -4.78 43.73
CA MET A 1 -14.98 -4.48 42.32
C MET A 1 -13.59 -3.89 42.34
N THR A 2 -12.62 -4.57 41.74
CA THR A 2 -11.24 -4.08 41.59
C THR A 2 -11.27 -2.79 40.77
N GLN A 3 -10.62 -1.74 41.26
CA GLN A 3 -10.53 -0.45 40.57
C GLN A 3 -9.60 -0.62 39.36
N PHE A 4 -10.12 -0.43 38.15
CA PHE A 4 -9.32 -0.42 36.94
C PHE A 4 -8.57 0.92 36.85
N GLU A 5 -7.26 0.86 36.70
CA GLU A 5 -6.41 2.05 36.58
C GLU A 5 -5.57 2.00 35.31
N VAL A 6 -5.37 3.18 34.73
CA VAL A 6 -4.44 3.41 33.63
C VAL A 6 -3.28 4.25 34.16
N HIS A 7 -2.07 3.93 33.73
CA HIS A 7 -0.84 4.63 34.10
C HIS A 7 -0.23 5.28 32.87
N VAL A 8 0.36 6.48 33.03
CA VAL A 8 1.10 7.14 31.97
C VAL A 8 2.52 7.44 32.44
N ASP A 9 3.48 6.74 31.85
CA ASP A 9 4.90 7.01 32.06
C ASP A 9 5.34 8.15 31.14
N VAL A 10 5.83 9.25 31.69
CA VAL A 10 6.22 10.43 30.89
C VAL A 10 7.73 10.54 30.75
N SER A 11 8.19 10.63 29.51
CA SER A 11 9.58 10.91 29.14
C SER A 11 9.63 12.11 28.20
N GLY A 12 10.11 13.25 28.71
CA GLY A 12 10.09 14.52 28.00
C GLY A 12 8.67 14.94 27.62
N THR A 13 8.41 15.05 26.32
CA THR A 13 7.09 15.43 25.77
C THR A 13 6.23 14.24 25.33
N VAL A 14 6.66 13.01 25.63
CA VAL A 14 5.96 11.77 25.23
C VAL A 14 5.47 11.03 26.47
N GLY A 15 4.20 10.65 26.47
CA GLY A 15 3.61 9.73 27.45
C GLY A 15 3.48 8.32 26.87
N ILE A 16 3.70 7.30 27.71
CA ILE A 16 3.42 5.90 27.41
C ILE A 16 2.28 5.44 28.32
N LEU A 17 1.10 5.25 27.72
CA LEU A 17 -0.09 4.74 28.38
C LEU A 17 0.02 3.23 28.56
N ARG A 18 -0.29 2.74 29.76
CA ARG A 18 -0.31 1.33 30.13
C ARG A 18 -1.49 1.05 31.06
N TRP A 19 -1.93 -0.19 31.09
CA TRP A 19 -2.86 -0.70 32.09
C TRP A 19 -2.59 -2.17 32.32
N GLU A 20 -2.98 -2.69 33.49
CA GLU A 20 -2.89 -4.12 33.75
C GLU A 20 -3.91 -4.88 32.91
N ALA A 21 -3.54 -6.08 32.45
CA ALA A 21 -4.44 -6.99 31.74
C ALA A 21 -5.54 -7.50 32.68
N GLN A 22 -6.57 -6.68 32.88
CA GLN A 22 -7.80 -7.03 33.60
C GLN A 22 -8.95 -7.12 32.60
N GLN A 23 -9.90 -8.04 32.84
CA GLN A 23 -11.13 -8.10 32.05
C GLN A 23 -12.01 -6.90 32.41
N VAL A 24 -11.83 -5.79 31.69
CA VAL A 24 -12.71 -4.63 31.72
C VAL A 24 -13.51 -4.55 30.43
N ASP A 25 -14.73 -4.05 30.52
CA ASP A 25 -15.55 -3.80 29.35
C ASP A 25 -14.97 -2.62 28.53
N THR A 26 -15.29 -2.60 27.23
CA THR A 26 -14.78 -1.60 26.29
C THR A 26 -15.17 -0.17 26.68
N GLU A 27 -16.31 0.05 27.32
CA GLU A 27 -16.77 1.40 27.69
C GLU A 27 -15.97 1.96 28.87
N THR A 28 -15.73 1.13 29.90
CA THR A 28 -14.86 1.49 31.02
C THR A 28 -13.44 1.80 30.53
N LEU A 29 -12.89 0.95 29.68
CA LEU A 29 -11.56 1.15 29.09
C LEU A 29 -11.50 2.45 28.26
N GLN A 30 -12.50 2.68 27.39
CA GLN A 30 -12.60 3.90 26.59
C GLN A 30 -12.63 5.17 27.46
N ARG A 31 -13.44 5.18 28.53
CA ARG A 31 -13.51 6.33 29.45
C ARG A 31 -12.17 6.60 30.12
N ALA A 32 -11.50 5.56 30.62
CA ALA A 32 -10.19 5.70 31.27
C ALA A 32 -9.11 6.21 30.31
N ILE A 33 -9.05 5.65 29.09
CA ILE A 33 -8.13 6.08 28.03
C ILE A 33 -8.40 7.55 27.65
N SER A 34 -9.66 7.93 27.45
CA SER A 34 -10.03 9.31 27.08
C SER A 34 -9.60 10.31 28.15
N LEU A 35 -9.86 10.02 29.43
CA LEU A 35 -9.47 10.89 30.54
C LEU A 35 -7.96 11.02 30.64
N ALA A 36 -7.22 9.92 30.55
CA ALA A 36 -5.76 9.95 30.58
C ALA A 36 -5.17 10.73 29.39
N ALA A 37 -5.73 10.54 28.18
CA ALA A 37 -5.29 11.25 26.99
C ALA A 37 -5.51 12.76 27.10
N ASP A 38 -6.68 13.20 27.57
CA ASP A 38 -6.98 14.62 27.71
C ASP A 38 -6.16 15.27 28.82
N ASP A 39 -5.92 14.58 29.95
CA ASP A 39 -5.01 15.06 31.00
C ASP A 39 -3.61 15.31 30.44
N VAL A 40 -3.01 14.31 29.78
CA VAL A 40 -1.60 14.43 29.41
C VAL A 40 -1.37 15.29 28.16
N LEU A 41 -2.22 15.18 27.14
CA LEU A 41 -2.04 15.93 25.89
C LEU A 41 -2.51 17.38 26.02
N VAL A 42 -3.67 17.61 26.65
CA VAL A 42 -4.25 18.95 26.78
C VAL A 42 -3.85 19.58 28.10
N GLY A 43 -4.08 18.89 29.22
CA GLY A 43 -3.84 19.43 30.56
C GLY A 43 -2.35 19.67 30.85
N ARG A 44 -1.49 18.73 30.45
CA ARG A 44 -0.05 18.76 30.71
C ARG A 44 0.81 19.11 29.49
N GLY A 45 0.22 19.26 28.32
CA GLY A 45 0.90 19.72 27.11
C GLY A 45 1.91 18.73 26.51
N LEU A 46 1.76 17.42 26.74
CA LEU A 46 2.58 16.42 26.06
C LEU A 46 2.26 16.44 24.55
N ARG A 47 3.28 16.25 23.71
CA ARG A 47 3.09 16.23 22.25
C ARG A 47 2.47 14.93 21.73
N ARG A 48 2.61 13.85 22.50
CA ARG A 48 2.28 12.49 22.07
C ARG A 48 1.94 11.60 23.27
N LEU A 49 0.93 10.77 23.09
CA LEU A 49 0.61 9.64 23.96
C LEU A 49 0.64 8.36 23.12
N GLN A 50 1.48 7.41 23.50
CA GLN A 50 1.63 6.11 22.84
C GLN A 50 1.12 4.99 23.74
N VAL A 51 0.65 3.91 23.12
CA VAL A 51 0.31 2.66 23.79
C VAL A 51 0.72 1.48 22.92
N GLU A 52 1.16 0.41 23.58
CA GLU A 52 1.41 -0.88 22.97
C GLU A 52 0.40 -1.88 23.52
N ILE A 53 -0.31 -2.57 22.64
CA ILE A 53 -1.31 -3.57 23.03
C ILE A 53 -1.08 -4.88 22.27
N PRO A 54 -1.45 -6.03 22.85
CA PRO A 54 -1.45 -7.29 22.12
C PRO A 54 -2.38 -7.26 20.90
N GLU A 55 -1.99 -7.90 19.79
CA GLU A 55 -2.78 -7.83 18.55
C GLU A 55 -4.20 -8.42 18.67
N TRP A 56 -4.41 -9.33 19.62
CA TRP A 56 -5.68 -9.98 19.90
C TRP A 56 -6.62 -9.18 20.81
N ASP A 57 -6.15 -8.08 21.43
CA ASP A 57 -6.98 -7.27 22.33
C ASP A 57 -7.94 -6.36 21.54
N THR A 58 -9.03 -6.96 21.06
CA THR A 58 -10.06 -6.27 20.26
C THR A 58 -10.80 -5.18 21.05
N ALA A 59 -10.94 -5.35 22.37
CA ALA A 59 -11.56 -4.35 23.25
C ALA A 59 -10.68 -3.11 23.36
N ALA A 60 -9.38 -3.27 23.59
CA ALA A 60 -8.43 -2.16 23.60
C ALA A 60 -8.34 -1.45 22.26
N ARG A 61 -8.26 -2.19 21.15
CA ARG A 61 -8.26 -1.61 19.79
C ARG A 61 -9.49 -0.72 19.58
N THR A 62 -10.68 -1.25 19.89
CA THR A 62 -11.94 -0.51 19.75
C THR A 62 -11.97 0.75 20.63
N ALA A 63 -11.53 0.64 21.89
CA ALA A 63 -11.48 1.77 22.81
C ALA A 63 -10.50 2.85 22.31
N LEU A 64 -9.32 2.46 21.83
CA LEU A 64 -8.30 3.36 21.27
C LEU A 64 -8.80 4.09 20.02
N HIS A 65 -9.44 3.38 19.09
CA HIS A 65 -10.03 3.99 17.88
C HIS A 65 -11.06 5.06 18.24
N ARG A 66 -11.92 4.76 19.23
CA ARG A 66 -12.93 5.71 19.74
C ARG A 66 -12.32 6.90 20.50
N CYS A 67 -11.10 6.76 21.01
CA CYS A 67 -10.36 7.84 21.69
C CYS A 67 -9.44 8.62 20.75
N GLY A 68 -9.50 8.37 19.44
CA GLY A 68 -8.73 9.09 18.42
C GLY A 68 -7.28 8.61 18.25
N PHE A 69 -6.93 7.44 18.79
CA PHE A 69 -5.61 6.86 18.56
C PHE A 69 -5.53 6.21 17.19
N ARG A 70 -4.40 6.44 16.51
CA ARG A 70 -4.09 5.90 15.18
C ARG A 70 -3.10 4.76 15.30
N LEU A 71 -3.27 3.72 14.48
CA LEU A 71 -2.32 2.61 14.40
C LEU A 71 -1.07 3.10 13.63
N GLU A 72 0.10 2.99 14.24
CA GLU A 72 1.36 3.43 13.61
C GLU A 72 2.27 2.26 13.23
N GLY A 73 2.10 1.10 13.85
CA GLY A 73 2.96 -0.02 13.56
C GLY A 73 2.64 -1.31 14.30
N ARG A 74 3.45 -2.31 14.00
CA ARG A 74 3.38 -3.67 14.54
C ARG A 74 4.79 -4.14 14.86
N LEU A 75 5.03 -4.51 16.10
CA LEU A 75 6.25 -5.19 16.53
C LEU A 75 6.02 -6.68 16.38
N ARG A 76 6.68 -7.31 15.41
CA ARG A 76 6.54 -8.75 15.17
C ARG A 76 7.19 -9.56 16.29
N ALA A 77 6.48 -10.57 16.80
CA ALA A 77 6.99 -11.46 17.84
C ALA A 77 7.53 -10.75 19.11
N ALA A 78 6.90 -9.63 19.50
CA ALA A 78 7.35 -8.79 20.61
C ALA A 78 6.80 -9.22 21.98
N LEU A 79 5.74 -10.04 22.01
CA LEU A 79 5.06 -10.46 23.24
C LEU A 79 5.21 -11.97 23.41
N GLU A 80 5.84 -12.41 24.49
CA GLU A 80 5.90 -13.83 24.86
C GLU A 80 4.78 -14.13 25.88
N ARG A 81 3.81 -14.96 25.48
CA ARG A 81 2.66 -15.32 26.34
C ARG A 81 2.92 -16.58 27.16
N ALA A 82 3.67 -17.51 26.56
CA ALA A 82 4.15 -18.75 27.13
C ALA A 82 5.51 -19.06 26.49
N PRO A 83 6.33 -19.96 27.06
CA PRO A 83 7.62 -20.31 26.49
C PRO A 83 7.50 -20.70 25.00
N ASP A 84 8.25 -20.01 24.15
CA ASP A 84 8.26 -20.15 22.68
C ASP A 84 6.94 -19.77 21.97
N GLU A 85 5.99 -19.13 22.67
CA GLU A 85 4.74 -18.60 22.11
C GLU A 85 4.80 -17.07 21.98
N PHE A 86 5.34 -16.62 20.85
CA PHE A 86 5.50 -15.19 20.53
C PHE A 86 4.35 -14.66 19.68
N HIS A 87 3.92 -13.46 20.01
CA HIS A 87 2.85 -12.74 19.33
C HIS A 87 3.23 -11.29 19.04
N ASP A 88 2.47 -10.66 18.16
CA ASP A 88 2.70 -9.28 17.77
C ASP A 88 2.13 -8.28 18.78
N ALA A 89 2.83 -7.15 18.94
CA ALA A 89 2.30 -5.95 19.61
C ALA A 89 1.91 -4.91 18.57
N LEU A 90 0.75 -4.28 18.75
CA LEU A 90 0.31 -3.14 17.95
C LEU A 90 0.67 -1.84 18.67
N ILE A 91 1.27 -0.92 17.92
CA ILE A 91 1.64 0.41 18.41
C ILE A 91 0.59 1.40 17.95
N TYR A 92 -0.06 2.04 18.92
CA TYR A 92 -0.98 3.14 18.67
C TYR A 92 -0.44 4.43 19.28
N ALA A 93 -0.79 5.55 18.68
CA ALA A 93 -0.54 6.84 19.28
C ALA A 93 -1.63 7.86 18.96
N ARG A 94 -1.72 8.86 19.82
CA ARG A 94 -2.46 10.10 19.57
C ARG A 94 -1.51 11.27 19.78
N LEU A 95 -1.43 12.16 18.81
CA LEU A 95 -0.68 13.40 18.91
C LEU A 95 -1.57 14.51 19.48
N ALA A 96 -0.96 15.50 20.14
CA ALA A 96 -1.70 16.66 20.65
C ALA A 96 -2.40 17.47 19.54
N VAL A 97 -1.87 17.38 18.32
CA VAL A 97 -2.39 18.08 17.13
C VAL A 97 -3.46 17.29 16.37
N ASP A 98 -3.71 16.03 16.75
CA ASP A 98 -4.66 15.21 16.01
C ASP A 98 -6.10 15.69 16.27
N PRO A 99 -6.91 15.90 15.21
CA PRO A 99 -8.34 16.02 15.36
C PRO A 99 -8.91 14.71 15.92
N VAL A 100 -9.71 14.81 16.97
CA VAL A 100 -10.31 13.65 17.65
C VAL A 100 -11.81 13.58 17.39
N TYR A 101 -12.47 14.74 17.35
CA TYR A 101 -13.91 14.85 17.17
C TYR A 101 -14.27 15.19 15.73
N GLY A 102 -15.49 14.81 15.35
CA GLY A 102 -16.04 15.07 14.01
C GLY A 102 -15.41 14.23 12.91
N GLY A 103 -15.82 14.50 11.67
CA GLY A 103 -15.49 13.68 10.51
C GLY A 103 -13.97 13.49 10.31
N HIS A 104 -13.18 14.55 10.46
CA HIS A 104 -11.71 14.49 10.28
C HIS A 104 -11.03 13.56 11.29
N GLY A 105 -11.48 13.54 12.54
CA GLY A 105 -10.94 12.62 13.55
C GLY A 105 -11.28 11.17 13.22
N THR A 106 -12.54 10.92 12.84
CA THR A 106 -12.99 9.58 12.42
C THR A 106 -12.22 9.09 11.20
N THR A 107 -12.09 9.89 10.14
CA THR A 107 -11.38 9.49 8.92
C THR A 107 -9.89 9.30 9.17
N GLY A 108 -9.25 10.10 10.04
CA GLY A 108 -7.84 9.92 10.37
C GLY A 108 -7.54 8.62 11.12
N VAL A 109 -8.46 8.17 11.98
CA VAL A 109 -8.34 6.83 12.60
C VAL A 109 -8.56 5.74 11.56
N LEU A 110 -9.61 5.86 10.74
CA LEU A 110 -9.92 4.87 9.70
C LEU A 110 -8.76 4.70 8.71
N ASP A 111 -8.16 5.79 8.24
CA ASP A 111 -7.00 5.79 7.35
C ASP A 111 -5.83 4.97 7.93
N SER A 112 -5.61 5.05 9.24
CA SER A 112 -4.52 4.30 9.91
C SER A 112 -4.78 2.79 10.07
N ILE A 113 -6.04 2.34 10.00
CA ILE A 113 -6.41 0.93 10.31
C ILE A 113 -6.98 0.16 9.12
N LEU A 114 -7.48 0.87 8.10
CA LEU A 114 -8.05 0.23 6.93
C LEU A 114 -6.92 -0.35 6.06
N PRO A 115 -7.15 -1.50 5.40
CA PRO A 115 -6.14 -2.11 4.55
C PRO A 115 -5.76 -1.18 3.40
N THR A 116 -4.47 -0.95 3.21
CA THR A 116 -3.92 -0.37 1.98
C THR A 116 -3.53 -1.48 1.02
N LYS A 117 -3.62 -1.19 -0.28
CA LYS A 117 -3.16 -2.09 -1.34
C LYS A 117 -2.08 -1.38 -2.13
N ARG A 118 -1.03 -2.12 -2.51
CA ARG A 118 -0.07 -1.61 -3.48
C ARG A 118 -0.78 -1.44 -4.81
N ILE A 119 -0.53 -0.29 -5.46
CA ILE A 119 -1.01 -0.03 -6.82
C ILE A 119 0.20 -0.04 -7.76
N ILE A 120 0.01 -0.64 -8.92
CA ILE A 120 0.99 -0.71 -10.02
C ILE A 120 0.32 -0.10 -11.25
N ALA A 121 1.08 0.60 -12.07
CA ALA A 121 0.58 1.24 -13.28
C ALA A 121 1.56 1.05 -14.44
N HIS A 122 1.12 0.36 -15.49
CA HIS A 122 1.89 0.11 -16.71
C HIS A 122 1.16 0.65 -17.94
N ALA A 123 1.87 0.80 -19.06
CA ALA A 123 1.27 1.10 -20.35
C ALA A 123 1.64 0.05 -21.40
N LEU A 124 0.63 -0.39 -22.16
CA LEU A 124 0.82 -1.28 -23.30
C LEU A 124 0.97 -0.44 -24.57
N PHE A 125 2.19 -0.38 -25.10
CA PHE A 125 2.49 0.20 -26.40
C PHE A 125 2.57 -0.86 -27.48
N ARG A 126 2.16 -0.49 -28.69
CA ARG A 126 2.33 -1.30 -29.90
C ARG A 126 3.14 -0.54 -30.94
N ASP A 127 3.84 -1.24 -31.81
CA ASP A 127 4.34 -0.66 -33.06
C ASP A 127 3.32 -0.88 -34.20
N ARG A 128 3.61 -0.35 -35.39
CA ARG A 128 2.75 -0.53 -36.58
C ARG A 128 2.60 -1.99 -37.03
N ARG A 129 3.46 -2.89 -36.57
CA ARG A 129 3.38 -4.33 -36.86
C ARG A 129 2.57 -5.08 -35.80
N GLY A 130 2.11 -4.41 -34.75
CA GLY A 130 1.36 -5.01 -33.65
C GLY A 130 2.22 -5.65 -32.57
N ARG A 131 3.55 -5.47 -32.62
CA ARG A 131 4.47 -5.96 -31.58
C ARG A 131 4.30 -5.14 -30.32
N ILE A 132 4.42 -5.78 -29.16
CA ILE A 132 4.30 -5.16 -27.84
C ILE A 132 5.67 -4.69 -27.36
N LEU A 133 5.72 -3.51 -26.76
CA LEU A 133 6.91 -2.97 -26.10
C LEU A 133 7.12 -3.66 -24.75
N LEU A 134 8.29 -4.25 -24.54
CA LEU A 134 8.73 -4.82 -23.26
C LEU A 134 10.09 -4.25 -22.86
N LEU A 135 10.29 -4.08 -21.56
CA LEU A 135 11.53 -3.61 -20.95
C LEU A 135 12.22 -4.78 -20.26
N GLU A 136 13.48 -5.02 -20.62
CA GLU A 136 14.33 -5.96 -19.91
C GLU A 136 14.94 -5.27 -18.70
N THR A 137 14.61 -5.74 -17.50
CA THR A 137 15.13 -5.17 -16.25
C THR A 137 16.49 -5.76 -15.88
N THR A 138 17.24 -5.08 -15.01
CA THR A 138 18.58 -5.51 -14.58
C THR A 138 18.57 -6.47 -13.39
N TYR A 139 17.48 -6.53 -12.62
CA TYR A 139 17.40 -7.22 -11.33
C TYR A 139 16.60 -8.52 -11.35
N LYS A 140 15.88 -8.85 -12.43
CA LYS A 140 15.15 -10.11 -12.58
C LYS A 140 15.17 -10.58 -14.05
N PRO A 141 14.93 -11.88 -14.30
CA PRO A 141 14.93 -12.42 -15.66
C PRO A 141 13.69 -12.01 -16.47
N ASP A 142 12.55 -11.82 -15.81
CA ASP A 142 11.29 -11.47 -16.47
C ASP A 142 11.30 -10.01 -16.95
N TRP A 143 10.80 -9.79 -18.18
CA TRP A 143 10.58 -8.48 -18.76
C TRP A 143 9.21 -7.93 -18.35
N GLU A 144 9.05 -6.62 -18.44
CA GLU A 144 7.82 -5.93 -18.02
C GLU A 144 7.32 -4.94 -19.06
N LEU A 145 6.08 -4.50 -18.92
CA LEU A 145 5.60 -3.31 -19.63
C LEU A 145 6.29 -2.07 -19.02
N PRO A 146 6.46 -0.98 -19.77
CA PRO A 146 6.85 0.30 -19.20
C PRO A 146 5.87 0.76 -18.11
N GLY A 147 6.40 1.27 -17.00
CA GLY A 147 5.65 1.65 -15.81
C GLY A 147 6.17 1.00 -14.54
N GLY A 148 5.44 1.18 -13.43
CA GLY A 148 5.94 0.76 -12.14
C GLY A 148 4.96 0.92 -10.99
N VAL A 149 5.50 0.97 -9.78
CA VAL A 149 4.72 1.12 -8.54
C VAL A 149 4.28 2.58 -8.40
N VAL A 150 3.03 2.79 -8.02
CA VAL A 150 2.49 4.13 -7.74
C VAL A 150 3.05 4.65 -6.42
N GLU A 151 3.59 5.87 -6.43
CA GLU A 151 4.13 6.49 -5.22
C GLU A 151 3.03 6.98 -4.25
N PRO A 152 3.34 7.17 -2.95
CA PRO A 152 2.39 7.73 -1.99
C PRO A 152 1.83 9.08 -2.44
N GLY A 153 0.50 9.17 -2.55
CA GLY A 153 -0.19 10.40 -2.97
C GLY A 153 -0.25 10.62 -4.48
N GLU A 154 0.32 9.72 -5.27
CA GLU A 154 0.31 9.76 -6.73
C GLU A 154 -0.92 9.03 -7.30
N SER A 155 -1.44 9.49 -8.44
CA SER A 155 -2.50 8.77 -9.15
C SER A 155 -1.89 7.72 -10.10
N PRO A 156 -2.54 6.58 -10.38
CA PRO A 156 -1.97 5.54 -11.25
C PRO A 156 -1.59 6.04 -12.65
N LYS A 157 -2.37 6.97 -13.21
CA LYS A 157 -2.06 7.58 -14.50
C LYS A 157 -0.75 8.38 -14.43
N VAL A 158 -0.60 9.22 -13.41
CA VAL A 158 0.59 10.07 -13.23
C VAL A 158 1.82 9.19 -13.01
N ALA A 159 1.70 8.11 -12.22
CA ALA A 159 2.77 7.14 -12.03
C ALA A 159 3.23 6.52 -13.35
N ALA A 160 2.31 6.00 -14.16
CA ALA A 160 2.67 5.44 -15.46
C ALA A 160 3.33 6.48 -16.38
N GLU A 161 2.81 7.72 -16.44
CA GLU A 161 3.41 8.80 -17.24
C GLU A 161 4.83 9.17 -16.77
N ARG A 162 5.06 9.22 -15.44
CA ARG A 162 6.37 9.48 -14.83
C ARG A 162 7.35 8.34 -15.14
N GLU A 163 6.98 7.11 -14.84
CA GLU A 163 7.82 5.92 -15.06
C GLU A 163 8.21 5.77 -16.53
N ILE A 164 7.27 5.92 -17.46
CA ILE A 164 7.58 5.83 -18.91
C ILE A 164 8.59 6.91 -19.34
N LEU A 165 8.50 8.11 -18.76
CA LEU A 165 9.47 9.17 -19.02
C LEU A 165 10.84 8.84 -18.40
N GLU A 166 10.89 8.30 -17.18
CA GLU A 166 12.12 7.95 -16.46
C GLU A 166 12.84 6.75 -17.11
N GLU A 167 12.09 5.71 -17.49
CA GLU A 167 12.60 4.44 -18.00
C GLU A 167 13.08 4.52 -19.45
N ILE A 168 12.35 5.22 -20.32
CA ILE A 168 12.59 5.23 -21.78
C ILE A 168 12.53 6.62 -22.42
N GLY A 169 12.49 7.69 -21.64
CA GLY A 169 12.53 9.08 -22.12
C GLY A 169 11.29 9.52 -22.91
N LEU A 170 10.20 8.75 -22.87
CA LEU A 170 9.01 9.01 -23.69
C LEU A 170 7.95 9.78 -22.89
N ALA A 171 7.75 11.05 -23.22
CA ALA A 171 6.63 11.81 -22.68
C ALA A 171 5.30 11.37 -23.34
N VAL A 172 4.34 10.95 -22.52
CA VAL A 172 3.01 10.53 -22.98
C VAL A 172 1.89 11.20 -22.18
N THR A 173 0.68 11.21 -22.74
CA THR A 173 -0.54 11.55 -22.01
C THR A 173 -1.51 10.39 -22.14
N LEU A 174 -1.71 9.66 -21.05
CA LEU A 174 -2.51 8.45 -21.03
C LEU A 174 -4.00 8.75 -20.86
N GLY A 175 -4.84 7.89 -21.44
CA GLY A 175 -6.29 7.94 -21.32
C GLY A 175 -6.81 7.18 -20.10
N GLN A 176 -7.98 6.56 -20.27
CA GLN A 176 -8.49 5.57 -19.33
C GLN A 176 -7.65 4.27 -19.39
N PRO A 177 -7.50 3.54 -18.27
CA PRO A 177 -6.85 2.24 -18.30
C PRO A 177 -7.65 1.27 -19.18
N LEU A 178 -6.94 0.41 -19.91
CA LEU A 178 -7.52 -0.71 -20.63
C LEU A 178 -7.99 -1.81 -19.66
N LEU A 179 -7.24 -2.03 -18.58
CA LEU A 179 -7.48 -3.07 -17.60
C LEU A 179 -7.16 -2.57 -16.19
N ALA A 180 -7.99 -2.93 -15.22
CA ALA A 180 -7.68 -2.95 -13.80
C ALA A 180 -7.70 -4.41 -13.32
N ASP A 181 -6.55 -4.93 -12.91
CA ASP A 181 -6.39 -6.33 -12.50
C ASP A 181 -6.09 -6.41 -11.01
N TRP A 182 -6.87 -7.21 -10.26
CA TRP A 182 -6.46 -7.60 -8.91
C TRP A 182 -5.46 -8.75 -8.98
N MET A 183 -4.32 -8.59 -8.32
CA MET A 183 -3.22 -9.55 -8.31
C MET A 183 -3.14 -10.23 -6.94
N PRO A 184 -3.15 -11.58 -6.88
CA PRO A 184 -3.01 -12.30 -5.61
C PRO A 184 -1.60 -12.15 -5.01
N PRO A 185 -1.41 -12.48 -3.72
CA PRO A 185 -0.10 -12.49 -3.08
C PRO A 185 0.92 -13.35 -3.84
N TYR A 186 2.17 -12.87 -3.93
CA TYR A 186 3.22 -13.52 -4.72
C TYR A 186 4.61 -13.23 -4.14
N LEU A 187 5.47 -14.25 -4.02
CA LEU A 187 6.86 -14.14 -3.49
C LEU A 187 7.00 -13.31 -2.20
N GLY A 188 6.09 -13.48 -1.26
CA GLY A 188 6.09 -12.74 0.02
C GLY A 188 5.46 -11.34 -0.05
N TRP A 189 5.11 -10.86 -1.24
CA TRP A 189 4.29 -9.66 -1.39
C TRP A 189 2.82 -9.95 -1.07
N SER A 190 2.13 -8.97 -0.49
CA SER A 190 0.68 -8.95 -0.41
C SER A 190 0.05 -8.80 -1.80
N ASP A 191 -1.27 -8.87 -1.84
CA ASP A 191 -2.03 -8.56 -3.05
C ASP A 191 -1.84 -7.10 -3.48
N ALA A 192 -2.15 -6.85 -4.76
CA ALA A 192 -2.02 -5.55 -5.40
C ALA A 192 -3.12 -5.33 -6.44
N VAL A 193 -3.24 -4.10 -6.94
CA VAL A 193 -4.05 -3.79 -8.12
C VAL A 193 -3.14 -3.18 -9.19
N GLU A 194 -3.20 -3.70 -10.40
CA GLU A 194 -2.47 -3.16 -11.54
C GLU A 194 -3.41 -2.51 -12.55
N PHE A 195 -3.10 -1.27 -12.92
CA PHE A 195 -3.73 -0.56 -14.03
C PHE A 195 -2.85 -0.66 -15.27
N ILE A 196 -3.38 -1.18 -16.38
CA ILE A 196 -2.69 -1.20 -17.66
C ILE A 196 -3.36 -0.19 -18.60
N PHE A 197 -2.64 0.86 -18.97
CA PHE A 197 -3.09 1.92 -19.87
C PHE A 197 -2.82 1.60 -21.34
N ASP A 198 -3.56 2.24 -22.24
CA ASP A 198 -3.24 2.20 -23.67
C ASP A 198 -2.15 3.22 -23.96
N GLY A 199 -0.94 2.74 -24.23
CA GLY A 199 0.14 3.58 -24.77
C GLY A 199 -0.07 3.91 -26.25
N GLY A 200 -1.02 3.25 -26.91
CA GLY A 200 -1.33 3.45 -28.32
C GLY A 200 -0.34 2.75 -29.25
N VAL A 201 -0.38 3.14 -30.52
CA VAL A 201 0.52 2.65 -31.55
C VAL A 201 1.56 3.73 -31.84
N LEU A 202 2.82 3.46 -31.54
CA LEU A 202 3.92 4.39 -31.79
C LEU A 202 4.24 4.44 -33.29
N ASP A 203 4.57 5.64 -33.77
CA ASP A 203 5.09 5.79 -35.13
C ASP A 203 6.49 5.14 -35.22
N PRO A 204 6.91 4.69 -36.42
CA PRO A 204 8.18 3.98 -36.59
C PRO A 204 9.41 4.77 -36.14
N ASP A 205 9.41 6.09 -36.31
CA ASP A 205 10.56 6.94 -35.96
C ASP A 205 10.70 7.03 -34.43
N THR A 206 9.59 7.17 -33.71
CA THR A 206 9.59 7.11 -32.25
C THR A 206 9.99 5.72 -31.76
N ALA A 207 9.37 4.65 -32.29
CA ALA A 207 9.61 3.28 -31.86
C ALA A 207 11.08 2.83 -32.03
N THR A 208 11.79 3.35 -33.03
CA THR A 208 13.21 3.02 -33.30
C THR A 208 14.19 3.85 -32.48
N ARG A 209 13.75 4.98 -31.91
CA ARG A 209 14.59 5.84 -31.07
C ARG A 209 14.47 5.56 -29.58
N LEU A 210 13.52 4.72 -29.16
CA LEU A 210 13.39 4.34 -27.76
C LEU A 210 14.67 3.65 -27.28
N ILE A 211 15.24 4.20 -26.22
CA ILE A 211 16.41 3.66 -25.53
C ILE A 211 16.14 3.71 -24.03
N PRO A 212 16.74 2.79 -23.24
CA PRO A 212 16.72 2.92 -21.79
C PRO A 212 17.33 4.25 -21.35
N THR A 213 16.65 4.94 -20.43
CA THR A 213 17.14 6.15 -19.75
C THR A 213 17.35 5.91 -18.25
N ASP A 214 16.78 4.84 -17.69
CA ASP A 214 17.04 4.36 -16.34
C ASP A 214 18.07 3.23 -16.32
N ARG A 215 18.92 3.21 -15.29
CA ARG A 215 19.89 2.13 -15.02
C ARG A 215 19.24 0.78 -14.70
N GLU A 216 17.99 0.79 -14.27
CA GLU A 216 17.21 -0.40 -13.96
C GLU A 216 16.76 -1.13 -15.23
N ILE A 217 16.73 -0.45 -16.37
CA ILE A 217 16.37 -1.00 -17.67
C ILE A 217 17.62 -1.30 -18.50
N ARG A 218 17.82 -2.58 -18.82
CA ARG A 218 18.94 -3.05 -19.66
C ARG A 218 18.68 -2.78 -21.13
N ALA A 219 17.47 -3.05 -21.61
CA ALA A 219 17.13 -3.00 -23.03
C ALA A 219 15.63 -2.85 -23.26
N VAL A 220 15.29 -2.36 -24.46
CA VAL A 220 13.93 -2.22 -24.97
C VAL A 220 13.70 -3.25 -26.08
N HIS A 221 12.59 -3.97 -26.02
CA HIS A 221 12.26 -5.06 -26.94
C HIS A 221 10.87 -4.88 -27.55
N TRP A 222 10.77 -5.07 -28.87
CA TRP A 222 9.49 -5.13 -29.59
C TRP A 222 9.17 -6.59 -29.92
N VAL A 223 8.23 -7.18 -29.17
CA VAL A 223 7.96 -8.62 -29.18
C VAL A 223 6.63 -8.94 -29.85
N GLU A 224 6.60 -9.93 -30.74
CA GLU A 224 5.36 -10.40 -31.35
C GLU A 224 4.42 -10.95 -30.26
N PRO A 225 3.10 -10.67 -30.30
CA PRO A 225 2.19 -11.07 -29.22
C PRO A 225 2.22 -12.56 -28.86
N SER A 226 2.47 -13.44 -29.84
CA SER A 226 2.59 -14.88 -29.63
C SER A 226 3.83 -15.32 -28.85
N LEU A 227 4.86 -14.47 -28.77
CA LEU A 227 6.14 -14.77 -28.11
C LEU A 227 6.27 -14.09 -26.74
N VAL A 228 5.37 -13.19 -26.38
CA VAL A 228 5.40 -12.46 -25.10
C VAL A 228 5.51 -13.40 -23.89
N GLY A 229 4.79 -14.52 -23.92
CA GLY A 229 4.78 -15.49 -22.83
C GLY A 229 6.13 -16.17 -22.56
N GLU A 230 7.10 -16.06 -23.45
CA GLU A 230 8.47 -16.58 -23.28
C GLU A 230 9.35 -15.64 -22.45
N HIS A 231 8.94 -14.38 -22.27
CA HIS A 231 9.78 -13.32 -21.69
C HIS A 231 9.26 -12.75 -20.37
N VAL A 232 7.97 -12.93 -20.07
CA VAL A 232 7.31 -12.29 -18.92
C VAL A 232 6.73 -13.35 -17.99
N THR A 233 6.42 -12.95 -16.75
CA THR A 233 5.73 -13.83 -15.80
C THR A 233 4.40 -14.35 -16.38
N GLY A 234 3.96 -15.54 -15.96
CA GLY A 234 2.70 -16.11 -16.43
C GLY A 234 1.47 -15.22 -16.19
N LEU A 235 1.47 -14.40 -15.13
CA LEU A 235 0.41 -13.42 -14.86
C LEU A 235 0.42 -12.27 -15.88
N SER A 236 1.58 -11.68 -16.15
CA SER A 236 1.74 -10.65 -17.17
C SER A 236 1.36 -11.18 -18.57
N ALA A 237 1.77 -12.41 -18.91
CA ALA A 237 1.42 -13.04 -20.18
C ALA A 237 -0.11 -13.17 -20.37
N ARG A 238 -0.86 -13.61 -19.33
CA ARG A 238 -2.32 -13.70 -19.38
C ARG A 238 -2.99 -12.35 -19.65
N ARG A 239 -2.56 -11.31 -18.94
CA ARG A 239 -3.13 -9.95 -19.09
C ARG A 239 -2.83 -9.35 -20.45
N MET A 240 -1.61 -9.53 -20.96
CA MET A 240 -1.27 -9.05 -22.30
C MET A 240 -2.04 -9.82 -23.38
N ALA A 241 -2.15 -11.14 -23.27
CA ALA A 241 -2.96 -11.95 -24.17
C ALA A 241 -4.44 -11.52 -24.16
N LEU A 242 -4.99 -11.25 -22.96
CA LEU A 242 -6.33 -10.71 -22.79
C LEU A 242 -6.51 -9.38 -23.52
N LEU A 243 -5.58 -8.44 -23.32
CA LEU A 243 -5.62 -7.12 -23.94
C LEU A 243 -5.47 -7.20 -25.47
N VAL A 244 -4.61 -8.08 -25.97
CA VAL A 244 -4.45 -8.33 -27.42
C VAL A 244 -5.72 -8.91 -28.03
N ALA A 245 -6.42 -9.79 -27.30
CA ALA A 245 -7.71 -10.34 -27.72
C ALA A 245 -8.88 -9.33 -27.63
N GLY A 246 -8.62 -8.08 -27.22
CA GLY A 246 -9.64 -7.04 -27.08
C GLY A 246 -10.37 -7.02 -25.74
N GLY A 247 -9.97 -7.85 -24.77
CA GLY A 247 -10.48 -7.80 -23.40
C GLY A 247 -10.13 -6.47 -22.73
N ARG A 248 -11.07 -5.89 -22.00
CA ARG A 248 -10.95 -4.60 -21.31
C ARG A 248 -11.74 -4.65 -20.00
N GLY A 249 -11.50 -3.70 -19.10
CA GLY A 249 -12.28 -3.53 -17.88
C GLY A 249 -11.58 -4.12 -16.66
N TYR A 250 -12.22 -5.07 -15.98
CA TYR A 250 -11.74 -5.65 -14.73
C TYR A 250 -11.37 -7.12 -14.89
N SER A 251 -10.29 -7.54 -14.22
CA SER A 251 -9.92 -8.95 -14.11
C SER A 251 -9.36 -9.30 -12.72
N GLU A 252 -9.35 -10.58 -12.41
CA GLU A 252 -8.67 -11.14 -11.24
C GLU A 252 -7.61 -12.14 -11.71
N ALA A 253 -6.35 -11.91 -11.37
CA ALA A 253 -5.21 -12.71 -11.78
C ALA A 253 -5.10 -12.94 -13.31
N GLY A 254 -5.57 -11.97 -14.10
CA GLY A 254 -5.64 -12.01 -15.56
C GLY A 254 -6.81 -12.81 -16.14
N TYR A 255 -7.83 -13.14 -15.35
CA TYR A 255 -9.07 -13.76 -15.80
C TYR A 255 -10.23 -12.75 -15.75
N LEU A 256 -10.97 -12.62 -16.86
CA LEU A 256 -12.22 -11.85 -16.86
C LEU A 256 -13.28 -12.55 -16.01
N LEU A 257 -14.14 -11.74 -15.39
CA LEU A 257 -15.35 -12.18 -14.68
C LEU A 257 -16.58 -12.20 -15.59
#